data_AF-A0AAV6UJA0-F1
#
_entry.id   AF-A0AAV6UJA0-F1
#
_cell.length_a   1.000
_cell.length_b   1.000
_cell.length_c   1.000
_cell.angle_alpha   90.00
_cell.angle_beta   90.00
_cell.angle_gamma   90.00
#
_symmetry.space_group_name_H-M   'P 1'
#
loop_
_entity.id
_entity.type
_entity.pdbx_description
1 polymer ?
#
loop_
_entity_poly.entity_id
_entity_poly.type
_entity_poly.pdbx_seq_one_letter_code
_entity_poly.pdbx_strand_id
1 'polypeptide(L)'
;MKGKFRSNVRTPAKNIILKLPGNTKYAKNISTPSQAWSIILDEAMLNLLVNYTKIYIGIVRDKFLCEKDAKDITKSELKAFICLLYLGGLHKSSHVNVKDLWSTDGTGVEII
;
A
#
# COMPACT_ATOMS: atom_id res chain seq x y z
N MET A 1 -0.99 -24.56 -33.94
CA MET A 1 -0.91 -23.12 -34.29
C MET A 1 -2.17 -22.75 -35.06
N LYS A 2 -3.11 -21.99 -34.48
CA LYS A 2 -4.32 -21.56 -35.21
C LYS A 2 -4.04 -20.26 -35.95
N GLY A 3 -3.99 -20.32 -37.29
CA GLY A 3 -3.80 -19.15 -38.15
C GLY A 3 -4.99 -18.19 -38.02
N LYS A 4 -4.70 -16.88 -37.87
CA LYS A 4 -5.72 -15.83 -37.96
C LYS A 4 -6.20 -15.72 -39.40
N PHE A 5 -7.46 -16.05 -39.66
CA PHE A 5 -8.11 -15.71 -40.93
C PHE A 5 -8.19 -14.18 -41.07
N ARG A 6 -7.74 -13.63 -42.20
CA ARG A 6 -7.92 -12.21 -42.52
C ARG A 6 -9.39 -11.96 -42.86
N SER A 7 -10.12 -11.26 -41.99
CA SER A 7 -11.42 -10.71 -42.38
C SER A 7 -11.19 -9.39 -43.13
N ASN A 8 -11.73 -9.27 -44.34
CA ASN A 8 -11.58 -8.08 -45.20
C ASN A 8 -12.61 -6.99 -44.86
N VAL A 9 -13.11 -6.98 -43.62
CA VAL A 9 -14.20 -6.11 -43.17
C VAL A 9 -13.59 -5.01 -42.31
N ARG A 10 -13.93 -3.74 -42.61
CA ARG A 10 -13.53 -2.59 -41.79
C ARG A 10 -14.03 -2.81 -40.37
N THR A 11 -13.13 -2.79 -39.40
CA THR A 11 -13.51 -2.87 -37.99
C THR A 11 -14.46 -1.72 -37.68
N PRO A 12 -15.66 -1.99 -37.13
CA PRO A 12 -16.63 -0.93 -36.83
C PRO A 12 -16.01 0.09 -35.88
N ALA A 13 -16.38 1.37 -36.01
CA ALA A 13 -15.85 2.48 -35.18
C ALA A 13 -16.20 2.37 -33.68
N LYS A 14 -16.97 1.34 -33.30
CA LYS A 14 -17.28 0.92 -31.94
C LYS A 14 -16.57 -0.42 -31.70
N ASN A 15 -15.90 -0.58 -30.55
CA ASN A 15 -14.96 -1.69 -30.25
C ASN A 15 -13.58 -1.63 -30.92
N ILE A 16 -13.06 -0.44 -31.21
CA ILE A 16 -11.61 -0.28 -31.36
C ILE A 16 -11.05 -0.20 -29.94
N ILE A 17 -10.44 -1.28 -29.44
CA ILE A 17 -9.72 -1.25 -28.16
C ILE A 17 -8.49 -0.34 -28.34
N LEU A 18 -8.64 0.96 -28.09
CA LEU A 18 -7.58 1.97 -28.26
C LEU A 18 -6.58 1.94 -27.09
N LYS A 19 -6.99 1.43 -25.93
CA LYS A 19 -6.15 1.29 -24.75
C LYS A 19 -5.91 -0.19 -24.48
N LEU A 20 -4.73 -0.67 -24.88
CA LEU A 20 -4.28 -2.02 -24.58
C LEU A 20 -4.14 -2.18 -23.06
N PRO A 21 -4.49 -3.36 -22.50
CA PRO A 21 -4.27 -3.64 -21.09
C PRO A 21 -2.75 -3.62 -20.80
N GLY A 22 -2.35 -2.85 -19.81
CA GLY A 22 -0.95 -2.70 -19.42
C GLY A 22 -0.68 -1.41 -18.66
N ASN A 23 0.56 -1.27 -18.19
CA ASN A 23 0.97 -0.13 -17.39
C ASN A 23 0.89 1.16 -18.20
N THR A 24 0.40 2.23 -17.54
CA THR A 24 0.47 3.59 -18.08
C THR A 24 1.93 3.98 -18.33
N LYS A 25 2.19 4.91 -19.26
CA LYS A 25 3.55 5.40 -19.58
C LYS A 25 4.40 5.73 -18.34
N TYR A 26 3.78 6.29 -17.30
CA TYR A 26 4.43 6.64 -16.03
C TYR A 26 4.95 5.42 -15.25
N ALA A 27 4.29 4.27 -15.36
CA ALA A 27 4.64 3.03 -14.68
C ALA A 27 5.31 1.99 -15.60
N LYS A 28 5.75 2.41 -16.80
CA LYS A 28 6.22 1.50 -17.85
C LYS A 28 7.64 0.97 -17.61
N ASN A 29 8.53 1.80 -17.05
CA ASN A 29 9.96 1.51 -16.90
C ASN A 29 10.33 1.04 -15.49
N ILE A 30 9.35 0.60 -14.70
CA ILE A 30 9.56 0.22 -13.31
C ILE A 30 9.84 -1.25 -13.22
N SER A 31 10.99 -1.59 -12.67
CA SER A 31 11.44 -2.97 -12.53
C SER A 31 11.49 -3.42 -11.07
N THR A 32 11.45 -2.49 -10.11
CA THR A 32 11.58 -2.81 -8.69
C THR A 32 10.25 -2.61 -7.94
N PRO A 33 9.92 -3.49 -6.97
CA PRO A 33 8.71 -3.35 -6.15
C PRO A 33 8.66 -2.04 -5.35
N SER A 34 9.80 -1.55 -4.87
CA SER A 34 9.90 -0.29 -4.11
C SER A 34 9.54 0.94 -4.96
N GLN A 35 9.99 0.98 -6.22
CA GLN A 35 9.61 2.03 -7.16
C GLN A 35 8.12 1.94 -7.52
N ALA A 36 7.59 0.74 -7.71
CA ALA A 36 6.16 0.56 -7.96
C ALA A 36 5.32 1.04 -6.77
N TRP A 37 5.75 0.72 -5.55
CA TRP A 37 5.10 1.17 -4.33
C TRP A 37 5.11 2.70 -4.20
N SER A 38 6.21 3.35 -4.56
CA SER A 38 6.35 4.82 -4.52
C SER A 38 5.40 5.54 -5.50
N ILE A 39 4.90 4.85 -6.53
CA ILE A 39 3.89 5.39 -7.44
C ILE A 39 2.48 5.27 -6.86
N ILE A 40 2.22 4.17 -6.15
CA ILE A 40 0.94 3.94 -5.49
C ILE A 40 0.79 4.93 -4.33
N LEU A 41 1.87 5.12 -3.56
CA LEU A 41 1.95 6.01 -2.41
C LEU A 41 3.06 7.04 -2.63
N ASP A 42 2.66 8.15 -3.24
CA ASP A 42 3.52 9.31 -3.47
C ASP A 42 3.94 10.01 -2.16
N GLU A 43 5.09 10.67 -2.22
CA GLU A 43 5.68 11.38 -1.08
C GLU A 43 4.77 12.51 -0.58
N ALA A 44 4.03 13.18 -1.48
CA ALA A 44 3.05 14.20 -1.09
C ALA A 44 1.91 13.62 -0.24
N MET A 45 1.42 12.42 -0.59
CA MET A 45 0.39 11.73 0.19
C MET A 45 0.92 11.32 1.56
N LEU A 46 2.16 10.81 1.62
CA LEU A 46 2.80 10.45 2.88
C LEU A 46 2.99 11.66 3.80
N ASN A 47 3.40 12.81 3.26
CA ASN A 47 3.51 14.06 4.01
C ASN A 47 2.16 14.48 4.59
N LEU A 48 1.10 14.39 3.78
CA LEU A 48 -0.25 14.76 4.18
C LEU A 48 -0.74 13.86 5.32
N LEU A 49 -0.55 12.54 5.22
CA LEU A 49 -0.87 11.60 6.30
C LEU A 49 -0.12 11.94 7.60
N VAL A 50 1.21 12.10 7.53
CA VAL A 50 2.03 12.45 8.70
C VAL A 50 1.53 13.74 9.36
N ASN A 51 1.23 14.77 8.57
CA ASN A 51 0.79 16.06 9.10
C ASN A 51 -0.55 15.95 9.85
N TYR A 52 -1.55 15.30 9.25
CA TYR A 52 -2.85 15.13 9.90
C TYR A 52 -2.77 14.22 11.12
N THR A 53 -1.96 13.15 11.07
CA THR A 53 -1.76 12.29 12.24
C THR A 53 -1.07 13.04 13.38
N LYS A 54 -0.07 13.88 13.09
CA LYS A 54 0.57 14.73 14.12
C LYS A 54 -0.41 15.70 14.78
N ILE A 55 -1.27 16.35 13.99
CA ILE A 55 -2.33 17.23 14.52
C ILE A 55 -3.22 16.44 15.49
N TYR A 56 -3.64 15.23 15.09
CA TYR A 56 -4.46 14.39 15.95
C TYR A 56 -3.74 13.97 17.24
N ILE A 57 -2.47 13.55 17.13
CA ILE A 57 -1.62 13.21 18.29
C ILE A 57 -1.56 14.40 19.27
N GLY A 58 -1.38 15.61 18.76
CA GLY A 58 -1.40 16.83 19.58
C GLY A 58 -2.70 17.03 20.36
N ILE A 59 -3.85 16.67 19.77
CA ILE A 59 -5.16 16.76 20.43
C ILE A 59 -5.34 15.71 21.53
N VAL A 60 -4.84 14.49 21.32
CA VAL A 60 -5.02 13.38 22.28
C VAL A 60 -3.89 13.27 23.30
N ARG A 61 -2.81 14.04 23.15
CA ARG A 61 -1.58 13.95 23.96
C ARG A 61 -1.85 13.98 25.46
N ASP A 62 -2.73 14.87 25.92
CA ASP A 62 -3.05 15.03 27.35
C ASP A 62 -3.78 13.82 27.96
N LYS A 63 -4.28 12.90 27.14
CA LYS A 63 -4.93 11.66 27.61
C LYS A 63 -3.93 10.57 27.97
N PHE A 64 -2.66 10.73 27.59
CA PHE A 64 -1.62 9.73 27.82
C PHE A 64 -0.73 10.16 28.98
N LEU A 65 -0.46 9.23 29.89
CA LEU A 65 0.41 9.46 31.04
C LEU A 65 1.89 9.50 30.65
N CYS A 66 2.25 8.81 29.55
CA CYS A 66 3.63 8.67 29.09
C CYS A 66 3.82 9.42 27.77
N GLU A 67 4.83 10.29 27.69
CA GLU A 67 5.16 11.04 26.47
C GLU A 67 5.46 10.13 25.27
N LYS A 68 5.96 8.91 25.52
CA LYS A 68 6.29 7.94 24.46
C LYS A 68 5.06 7.45 23.71
N ASP A 69 3.91 7.38 24.38
CA ASP A 69 2.68 6.83 23.80
C ASP A 69 1.99 7.84 22.87
N ALA A 70 2.31 9.13 23.02
CA ALA A 70 1.77 10.23 22.21
C ALA A 70 2.87 11.04 21.50
N LYS A 71 3.95 10.37 21.10
CA LYS A 71 5.05 10.98 20.35
C LYS A 71 4.63 11.24 18.90
N ASP A 72 5.12 12.34 18.33
CA ASP A 72 4.89 12.67 16.92
C ASP A 72 5.41 11.58 15.98
N ILE A 73 4.62 11.26 14.96
CA ILE A 73 4.96 10.26 13.96
C ILE A 73 5.95 10.79 12.90
N THR A 74 6.87 9.94 12.49
CA THR A 74 7.81 10.17 11.38
C THR A 74 7.35 9.42 10.12
N LYS A 75 7.87 9.84 8.95
CA LYS A 75 7.57 9.15 7.68
C LYS A 75 8.00 7.70 7.69
N SER A 76 9.13 7.40 8.33
CA SER A 76 9.67 6.04 8.42
C SER A 76 8.76 5.15 9.25
N GLU A 77 8.22 5.65 10.36
CA GLU A 77 7.23 4.93 11.19
C GLU A 77 5.93 4.70 10.42
N LEU A 78 5.44 5.69 9.67
CA LEU A 78 4.26 5.51 8.82
C LEU A 78 4.48 4.45 7.74
N LYS A 79 5.65 4.46 7.07
CA LYS A 79 6.02 3.43 6.08
C LYS A 79 6.10 2.05 6.73
N ALA A 80 6.76 1.94 7.88
CA ALA A 80 6.85 0.69 8.64
C ALA A 80 5.45 0.18 9.05
N PHE A 81 4.56 1.06 9.49
CA PHE A 81 3.19 0.72 9.83
C PHE A 81 2.41 0.15 8.63
N ILE A 82 2.53 0.77 7.45
CA ILE A 82 1.91 0.24 6.22
C ILE A 82 2.48 -1.14 5.85
N CYS A 83 3.79 -1.34 6.01
CA CYS A 83 4.40 -2.65 5.80
C CYS A 83 3.85 -3.72 6.77
N LEU A 84 3.63 -3.37 8.05
CA LEU A 84 3.00 -4.28 9.02
C LEU A 84 1.57 -4.66 8.60
N LEU A 85 0.81 -3.73 8.03
CA LEU A 85 -0.52 -4.03 7.50
C LEU A 85 -0.46 -4.99 6.31
N TYR A 86 0.52 -4.85 5.42
CA TYR A 86 0.74 -5.82 4.34
C TYR A 86 1.14 -7.19 4.88
N LEU A 87 1.98 -7.26 5.91
CA LEU A 87 2.34 -8.52 6.55
C LEU A 87 1.10 -9.19 7.16
N GLY A 88 0.27 -8.44 7.89
CA GLY A 88 -1.01 -8.96 8.42
C GLY A 88 -1.93 -9.48 7.31
N GLY A 89 -2.01 -8.77 6.18
CA GLY A 89 -2.75 -9.21 4.99
C GLY A 89 -2.17 -10.46 4.33
N LEU A 90 -0.84 -10.58 4.27
CA LEU A 90 -0.13 -11.75 3.74
C LEU A 90 -0.43 -13.00 4.56
N HIS A 91 -0.44 -12.88 5.90
CA HIS A 91 -0.81 -13.96 6.81
C HIS A 91 -2.33 -14.21 6.89
N LYS A 92 -3.14 -13.45 6.15
CA LYS A 92 -4.62 -13.49 6.17
C LYS A 92 -5.21 -13.27 7.57
N SER A 93 -4.50 -12.52 8.41
CA SER A 93 -4.82 -12.32 9.82
C SER A 93 -5.54 -10.99 10.09
N SER A 94 -6.24 -10.45 9.10
CA SER A 94 -6.94 -9.15 9.20
C SER A 94 -8.00 -9.10 10.31
N HIS A 95 -8.47 -10.26 10.78
CA HIS A 95 -9.46 -10.39 11.85
C HIS A 95 -8.89 -10.92 13.17
N VAL A 96 -7.57 -11.14 13.23
CA VAL A 96 -6.89 -11.58 14.45
C VAL A 96 -6.66 -10.38 15.34
N ASN A 97 -6.80 -10.58 16.66
CA ASN A 97 -6.51 -9.53 17.63
C ASN A 97 -5.04 -9.13 17.50
N VAL A 98 -4.76 -7.83 17.53
CA VAL A 98 -3.40 -7.28 17.44
C VAL A 98 -2.47 -7.87 18.51
N LYS A 99 -3.00 -8.17 19.71
CA LYS A 99 -2.21 -8.79 20.78
C LYS A 99 -1.77 -10.22 20.44
N ASP A 100 -2.67 -10.98 19.85
CA ASP A 100 -2.40 -12.37 19.45
C ASP A 100 -1.49 -12.37 18.21
N LEU A 101 -1.72 -11.43 17.29
CA LEU A 101 -0.94 -11.26 16.07
C LEU A 101 0.55 -11.00 16.36
N TRP A 102 0.85 -10.21 17.40
CA TRP A 102 2.21 -9.85 17.78
C TRP A 102 2.65 -10.53 19.09
N SER A 103 2.07 -11.68 19.42
CA SER A 103 2.45 -12.43 20.62
C SER A 103 3.86 -13.04 20.47
N THR A 104 4.65 -13.00 21.54
CA THR A 104 6.01 -13.56 21.59
C THR A 104 6.04 -14.99 22.12
N ASP A 105 4.89 -15.59 22.42
CA ASP A 105 4.75 -16.94 22.98
C ASP A 105 4.86 -18.06 21.92
N GLY A 106 5.25 -17.72 20.69
CA GLY A 106 5.35 -18.66 19.56
C GLY A 106 4.06 -18.81 18.76
N THR A 107 2.97 -18.11 19.12
CA THR A 107 1.71 -18.11 18.35
C THR A 107 1.54 -16.88 17.45
N GLY A 108 2.35 -15.84 17.65
CA GLY A 108 2.34 -14.63 16.83
C GLY A 108 3.04 -14.77 15.48
N VAL A 109 2.96 -13.72 14.67
CA VAL A 109 3.62 -13.65 13.37
C VAL A 109 5.13 -13.53 13.56
N GLU A 110 5.86 -14.52 13.06
CA GLU A 110 7.32 -14.48 13.00
C GLU A 110 7.77 -13.39 12.01
N ILE A 111 8.42 -12.35 12.54
CA ILE A 111 9.10 -11.34 11.72
C ILE A 111 10.52 -11.84 11.52
N ILE A 112 10.83 -12.30 10.29
CA ILE A 112 12.17 -12.76 9.88
C ILE A 112 13.11 -11.56 9.69
#